data_AF-W6MUN0-F1
#
_entry.id   AF-W6MUN0-F1
#
_cell.length_a   1.000
_cell.length_b   1.000
_cell.length_c   1.000
_cell.angle_alpha   90.00
_cell.angle_beta   90.00
_cell.angle_gamma   90.00
#
_symmetry.space_group_name_H-M   'P 1'
#
loop_
_entity.id
_entity.type
_entity.pdbx_description
1 polymer ?
#
loop_
_entity_poly.entity_id
_entity_poly.type
_entity_poly.pdbx_seq_one_letter_code
_entity_poly.pdbx_strand_id
1 'polypeptide(L)'
;MVAARENYFLVNLLHIKAIVKKDMVMVFDTSNQDAAKKLGLFMYDLESKLTTKIIHGASSAGQPYEFRALESILINVMSSLETDLQVHLSRCGAILSALEDQIDREKLRDLLVYSKSLSNFNQRSQLIRDVLDELLDNDDDLEMMYLTSQINPKAKSSESEVTVTGESKSVTENRELDTADLEMLLEAYYKQGDECVQKAETLINDIKSTEEIVNIILDANRNSLMVYELKITIYTLGFTVATALPAFYGMNLKNYIEESNYGFGGVVACSILCAAAITVLNFSRLRSVQKLTMMVPGTPHKQFKAERDLMTKKAPGQTLPQPRDHHRWRFSLWKRLSRHSLGYMRRMWYMKRRNGYADPKQRDMIWRWLVKEPNDK
;
A
#
# COMPACT_ATOMS: atom_id res chain seq x y z
N MET A 1 24.43 -13.48 3.33
CA MET A 1 25.30 -14.47 4.01
C MET A 1 26.66 -13.82 4.17
N VAL A 2 27.04 -13.59 5.43
CA VAL A 2 28.41 -13.23 5.80
C VAL A 2 28.97 -14.45 6.52
N ALA A 3 30.19 -14.86 6.17
CA ALA A 3 30.84 -15.99 6.82
C ALA A 3 32.29 -15.64 7.13
N ALA A 4 32.62 -15.58 8.42
CA ALA A 4 33.98 -15.38 8.89
C ALA A 4 34.77 -16.69 8.85
N ARG A 5 36.03 -16.62 8.46
CA ARG A 5 36.98 -17.75 8.40
C ARG A 5 38.36 -17.25 8.81
N GLU A 6 39.27 -18.18 9.09
CA GLU A 6 40.67 -17.84 9.36
C GLU A 6 41.28 -17.08 8.16
N ASN A 7 41.66 -15.82 8.38
CA ASN A 7 42.31 -14.89 7.44
C ASN A 7 41.45 -14.26 6.32
N TYR A 8 40.15 -14.53 6.24
CA TYR A 8 39.25 -13.86 5.29
C TYR A 8 37.79 -13.99 5.72
N PHE A 9 36.94 -13.09 5.24
CA PHE A 9 35.50 -13.28 5.32
C PHE A 9 34.82 -13.15 3.96
N LEU A 10 33.76 -13.93 3.79
CA LEU A 10 32.94 -13.98 2.59
C LEU A 10 31.72 -13.09 2.79
N VAL A 11 31.46 -12.22 1.81
CA VAL A 11 30.27 -11.37 1.81
C VAL A 11 29.44 -11.68 0.57
N ASN A 12 28.20 -12.12 0.79
CA ASN A 12 27.20 -12.26 -0.26
C ASN A 12 25.95 -11.47 0.15
N LEU A 13 25.85 -10.25 -0.36
CA LEU A 13 24.78 -9.29 -0.09
C LEU A 13 24.27 -8.71 -1.41
N LEU A 14 22.97 -8.87 -1.68
CA LEU A 14 22.32 -8.46 -2.93
C LEU A 14 23.04 -8.91 -4.20
N HIS A 15 23.74 -7.98 -4.85
CA HIS A 15 24.43 -8.15 -6.12
C HIS A 15 25.96 -8.21 -5.94
N ILE A 16 26.45 -8.06 -4.71
CA ILE A 16 27.86 -8.08 -4.37
C ILE A 16 28.19 -9.45 -3.79
N LYS A 17 29.15 -10.11 -4.43
CA LYS A 17 29.84 -11.29 -3.90
C LYS A 17 31.31 -10.94 -3.79
N ALA A 18 31.85 -10.95 -2.58
CA ALA A 18 33.21 -10.54 -2.33
C ALA A 18 33.92 -11.42 -1.30
N ILE A 19 35.24 -11.53 -1.45
CA ILE A 19 36.15 -12.06 -0.44
C ILE A 19 36.99 -10.88 0.07
N VAL A 20 36.90 -10.60 1.36
CA VAL A 20 37.72 -9.56 1.99
C VAL A 20 38.85 -10.22 2.77
N LYS A 21 40.08 -9.79 2.47
CA LYS A 21 41.29 -10.10 3.24
C LYS A 21 41.85 -8.81 3.84
N LYS A 22 42.88 -8.92 4.70
CA LYS A 22 43.54 -7.78 5.34
C LYS A 22 44.22 -6.79 4.38
N ASP A 23 44.54 -7.21 3.16
CA ASP A 23 45.35 -6.45 2.20
C ASP A 23 44.76 -6.41 0.79
N MET A 24 43.72 -7.21 0.51
CA MET A 24 43.05 -7.23 -0.78
C MET A 24 41.57 -7.59 -0.66
N VAL A 25 40.76 -7.07 -1.58
CA VAL A 25 39.36 -7.43 -1.78
C VAL A 25 39.22 -8.06 -3.17
N MET A 26 38.60 -9.23 -3.24
CA MET A 26 38.23 -9.86 -4.51
C MET A 26 36.72 -9.75 -4.69
N VAL A 27 36.27 -9.15 -5.79
CA VAL A 27 34.84 -9.07 -6.14
C VAL A 27 34.58 -9.96 -7.34
N PHE A 28 33.56 -10.81 -7.22
CA PHE A 28 33.17 -11.73 -8.29
C PHE A 28 32.28 -11.01 -9.31
N ASP A 29 32.53 -11.30 -10.58
CA ASP A 29 31.71 -10.79 -11.68
C ASP A 29 30.32 -11.47 -11.71
N THR A 30 29.38 -10.82 -12.39
CA THR A 30 27.98 -11.23 -12.50
C THR A 30 27.51 -11.21 -13.94
N SER A 31 26.83 -12.29 -14.37
CA SER A 31 26.26 -12.38 -15.72
C SER A 31 25.01 -11.51 -15.91
N ASN A 32 24.44 -10.97 -14.83
CA ASN A 32 23.26 -10.14 -14.89
C ASN A 32 23.64 -8.68 -15.21
N GLN A 33 23.14 -8.15 -16.33
CA GLN A 33 23.45 -6.80 -16.81
C GLN A 33 23.11 -5.69 -15.80
N ASP A 34 21.99 -5.82 -15.08
CA ASP A 34 21.59 -4.80 -14.09
C ASP A 34 22.49 -4.84 -12.86
N ALA A 35 22.87 -6.04 -12.44
CA ALA A 35 23.83 -6.23 -11.35
C ALA A 35 25.23 -5.73 -11.76
N ALA A 36 25.66 -5.97 -12.99
CA ALA A 36 26.95 -5.54 -13.51
C ALA A 36 27.09 -4.01 -13.54
N LYS A 37 26.01 -3.29 -13.89
CA LYS A 37 25.99 -1.81 -13.84
C LYS A 37 26.15 -1.29 -12.40
N LYS A 38 25.41 -1.86 -11.44
CA LYS A 38 25.52 -1.49 -10.02
C LYS A 38 26.92 -1.84 -9.47
N LEU A 39 27.47 -2.98 -9.87
CA LEU A 39 28.81 -3.44 -9.50
C LEU A 39 29.91 -2.53 -10.07
N GLY A 40 29.76 -2.02 -11.29
CA GLY A 40 30.71 -1.06 -11.88
C GLY A 40 30.81 0.25 -11.08
N LEU A 41 29.68 0.78 -10.60
CA LEU A 41 29.67 1.95 -9.72
C LEU A 41 30.32 1.62 -8.36
N PHE A 42 29.98 0.46 -7.79
CA PHE A 42 30.58 -0.02 -6.56
C PHE A 42 32.12 -0.14 -6.63
N MET A 43 32.67 -0.61 -7.76
CA MET A 43 34.14 -0.73 -7.94
C MET A 43 34.84 0.62 -7.86
N TYR A 44 34.27 1.66 -8.45
CA TYR A 44 34.82 3.01 -8.39
C TYR A 44 34.80 3.55 -6.95
N ASP A 45 33.68 3.38 -6.24
CA ASP A 45 33.55 3.85 -4.85
C ASP A 45 34.47 3.07 -3.91
N LEU A 46 34.60 1.76 -4.11
CA LEU A 46 35.47 0.88 -3.34
C LEU A 46 36.94 1.28 -3.54
N GLU A 47 37.38 1.46 -4.79
CA GLU A 47 38.74 1.89 -5.09
C GLU A 47 39.03 3.24 -4.43
N SER A 48 38.14 4.22 -4.57
CA SER A 48 38.30 5.54 -3.94
C SER A 48 38.47 5.42 -2.43
N LYS A 49 37.66 4.62 -1.74
CA LYS A 49 37.73 4.46 -0.29
C LYS A 49 38.95 3.68 0.20
N LEU A 50 39.41 2.70 -0.57
CA LEU A 50 40.58 1.89 -0.21
C LEU A 50 41.90 2.63 -0.52
N THR A 51 41.93 3.43 -1.59
CA THR A 51 43.13 4.17 -2.05
C THR A 51 43.31 5.53 -1.38
N THR A 52 42.28 6.10 -0.74
CA THR A 52 42.40 7.34 0.02
C THR A 52 43.43 7.17 1.13
N LYS A 53 44.69 7.51 0.82
CA LYS A 53 45.73 7.77 1.80
C LYS A 53 45.39 9.11 2.45
N ILE A 54 45.14 9.06 3.75
CA ILE A 54 45.29 10.14 4.74
C ILE A 54 45.60 11.52 4.11
N ILE A 55 44.55 12.28 3.82
CA ILE A 55 44.66 13.74 3.64
C ILE A 55 43.65 14.34 4.63
N HIS A 56 44.19 14.77 5.78
CA HIS A 56 43.53 15.61 6.78
C HIS A 56 42.42 14.96 7.63
N GLY A 57 42.81 14.37 8.76
CA GLY A 57 42.14 14.55 10.07
C GLY A 57 40.67 14.15 10.27
N ALA A 58 39.98 13.55 9.29
CA ALA A 58 38.58 13.18 9.42
C ALA A 58 38.39 11.66 9.44
N SER A 59 38.12 11.14 10.65
CA SER A 59 37.41 9.89 11.02
C SER A 59 37.87 8.52 10.48
N SER A 60 38.63 8.45 9.40
CA SER A 60 39.02 7.20 8.71
C SER A 60 40.50 6.84 8.85
N ALA A 61 41.27 7.67 9.57
CA ALA A 61 42.73 7.59 9.65
C ALA A 61 43.26 6.38 10.45
N GLY A 62 42.40 5.71 11.23
CA GLY A 62 42.77 4.55 12.06
C GLY A 62 42.10 3.23 11.67
N GLN A 63 41.18 3.22 10.69
CA GLN A 63 40.36 2.05 10.43
C GLN A 63 41.11 0.99 9.58
N PRO A 64 41.14 -0.28 10.02
CA PRO A 64 41.71 -1.40 9.26
C PRO A 64 41.16 -1.50 7.83
N TYR A 65 41.99 -2.04 6.92
CA TYR A 65 41.64 -2.16 5.50
C TYR A 65 40.36 -2.98 5.29
N GLU A 66 40.23 -4.07 6.04
CA GLU A 66 39.09 -4.97 6.00
C GLU A 66 37.77 -4.30 6.40
N PHE A 67 37.78 -3.38 7.35
CA PHE A 67 36.59 -2.66 7.77
C PHE A 67 36.23 -1.53 6.80
N ARG A 68 37.23 -0.87 6.20
CA ARG A 68 36.98 0.08 5.10
C ARG A 68 36.36 -0.61 3.89
N ALA A 69 36.80 -1.84 3.58
CA ALA A 69 36.20 -2.67 2.54
C ALA A 69 34.75 -3.05 2.89
N LEU A 70 34.51 -3.55 4.10
CA LEU A 70 33.19 -3.93 4.58
C LEU A 70 32.22 -2.74 4.58
N GLU A 71 32.64 -1.59 5.10
CA GLU A 71 31.85 -0.36 5.14
C GLU A 71 31.46 0.08 3.72
N SER A 72 32.39 -0.01 2.76
CA SER A 72 32.12 0.32 1.36
C SER A 72 31.06 -0.61 0.76
N ILE A 73 31.11 -1.91 1.08
CA ILE A 73 30.09 -2.88 0.64
C ILE A 73 28.73 -2.54 1.26
N LEU A 74 28.69 -2.29 2.58
CA LEU A 74 27.45 -2.00 3.29
C LEU A 74 26.80 -0.70 2.80
N ILE A 75 27.58 0.36 2.56
CA ILE A 75 27.06 1.61 2.01
C ILE A 75 26.41 1.40 0.65
N ASN A 76 27.05 0.64 -0.24
CA ASN A 76 26.49 0.37 -1.56
C ASN A 76 25.21 -0.48 -1.48
N VAL A 77 25.20 -1.50 -0.61
CA VAL A 77 24.01 -2.34 -0.36
C VAL A 77 22.86 -1.51 0.19
N MET A 78 23.10 -0.69 1.21
CA MET A 78 22.06 0.14 1.83
C MET A 78 21.56 1.22 0.88
N SER A 79 22.44 1.88 0.13
CA SER A 79 22.04 2.84 -0.91
C SER A 79 21.19 2.20 -2.00
N SER A 80 21.51 0.96 -2.39
CA SER A 80 20.70 0.17 -3.32
C SER A 80 19.32 -0.16 -2.76
N LEU A 81 19.23 -0.58 -1.50
CA LEU A 81 17.95 -0.87 -0.83
C LEU A 81 17.09 0.39 -0.71
N GLU A 82 17.69 1.52 -0.32
CA GLU A 82 16.97 2.78 -0.15
C GLU A 82 16.43 3.30 -1.50
N THR A 83 17.24 3.22 -2.55
CA THR A 83 16.81 3.63 -3.90
C THR A 83 15.64 2.76 -4.39
N ASP A 84 15.75 1.44 -4.25
CA ASP A 84 14.69 0.51 -4.63
C ASP A 84 13.41 0.75 -3.79
N LEU A 85 13.53 1.06 -2.49
CA LEU A 85 12.41 1.42 -1.62
C LEU A 85 11.72 2.71 -2.07
N GLN A 86 12.48 3.76 -2.42
CA GLN A 86 11.91 5.04 -2.89
C GLN A 86 11.12 4.86 -4.20
N VAL A 87 11.59 3.97 -5.08
CA VAL A 87 10.85 3.62 -6.31
C VAL A 87 9.53 2.95 -5.96
N HIS A 88 9.51 2.03 -4.99
CA HIS A 88 8.26 1.40 -4.55
C HIS A 88 7.31 2.39 -3.85
N LEU A 89 7.82 3.24 -2.96
CA LEU A 89 7.03 4.27 -2.26
C LEU A 89 6.36 5.23 -3.23
N SER A 90 7.12 5.75 -4.20
CA SER A 90 6.59 6.69 -5.20
C SER A 90 5.54 6.05 -6.11
N ARG A 91 5.79 4.84 -6.62
CA ARG A 91 4.85 4.14 -7.52
C ARG A 91 3.58 3.72 -6.80
N CYS A 92 3.70 3.03 -5.66
CA CYS A 92 2.54 2.60 -4.88
C CYS A 92 1.75 3.82 -4.37
N GLY A 93 2.44 4.85 -3.86
CA GLY A 93 1.80 6.08 -3.39
C GLY A 93 1.01 6.81 -4.47
N ALA A 94 1.51 6.87 -5.70
CA ALA A 94 0.79 7.45 -6.83
C ALA A 94 -0.49 6.66 -7.16
N ILE A 95 -0.42 5.33 -7.17
CA ILE A 95 -1.58 4.46 -7.48
C ILE A 95 -2.61 4.53 -6.35
N LEU A 96 -2.17 4.47 -5.09
CA LEU A 96 -3.02 4.63 -3.90
C LEU A 96 -3.79 5.95 -3.98
N SER A 97 -3.09 7.07 -4.20
CA SER A 97 -3.73 8.38 -4.34
C SER A 97 -4.70 8.45 -5.53
N ALA A 98 -4.41 7.73 -6.63
CA ALA A 98 -5.27 7.70 -7.80
C ALA A 98 -6.53 6.83 -7.60
N LEU A 99 -6.45 5.78 -6.78
CA LEU A 99 -7.58 4.93 -6.39
C LEU A 99 -8.51 5.60 -5.39
N GLU A 100 -7.98 6.50 -4.57
CA GLU A 100 -8.78 7.30 -3.65
C GLU A 100 -9.67 8.33 -4.35
N ASP A 101 -9.23 8.90 -5.48
CA ASP A 101 -10.06 9.81 -6.26
C ASP A 101 -11.10 9.05 -7.08
N GLN A 102 -10.67 7.99 -7.77
CA GLN A 102 -11.55 7.14 -8.56
C GLN A 102 -11.09 5.68 -8.57
N ILE A 103 -11.99 4.80 -8.14
CA ILE A 103 -11.80 3.35 -8.20
C ILE A 103 -11.82 2.91 -9.66
N ASP A 104 -10.70 2.34 -10.10
CA ASP A 104 -10.48 1.87 -11.46
C ASP A 104 -9.91 0.44 -11.42
N ARG A 105 -10.47 -0.44 -12.25
CA ARG A 105 -10.08 -1.86 -12.33
C ARG A 105 -8.63 -2.01 -12.80
N GLU A 106 -8.15 -1.17 -13.70
CA GLU A 106 -6.77 -1.25 -14.21
C GLU A 106 -5.75 -0.91 -13.12
N LYS A 107 -6.00 0.19 -12.39
CA LYS A 107 -5.16 0.60 -11.26
C LYS A 107 -5.13 -0.43 -10.12
N LEU A 108 -6.24 -1.13 -9.87
CA LEU A 108 -6.27 -2.24 -8.91
C LEU A 108 -5.40 -3.42 -9.35
N ARG A 109 -5.44 -3.77 -10.65
CA ARG A 109 -4.57 -4.81 -11.19
C ARG A 109 -3.10 -4.42 -11.06
N ASP A 110 -2.76 -3.18 -11.38
CA ASP A 110 -1.41 -2.67 -11.26
C ASP A 110 -0.96 -2.64 -9.79
N LEU A 111 -1.84 -2.25 -8.86
CA LEU A 111 -1.58 -2.30 -7.43
C LEU A 111 -1.22 -3.73 -6.95
N LEU A 112 -1.89 -4.76 -7.47
CA LEU A 112 -1.57 -6.15 -7.14
C LEU A 112 -0.19 -6.58 -7.66
N VAL A 113 0.17 -6.18 -8.88
CA VAL A 113 1.50 -6.46 -9.45
C VAL A 113 2.59 -5.79 -8.61
N TYR A 114 2.38 -4.52 -8.25
CA TYR A 114 3.32 -3.79 -7.41
C TYR A 114 3.39 -4.31 -5.98
N SER A 115 2.26 -4.76 -5.42
CA SER A 115 2.22 -5.42 -4.10
C SER A 115 3.10 -6.67 -4.07
N LYS A 116 3.05 -7.50 -5.12
CA LYS A 116 3.94 -8.67 -5.25
C LYS A 116 5.41 -8.26 -5.36
N SER A 117 5.71 -7.23 -6.15
CA SER A 117 7.10 -6.73 -6.27
C SER A 117 7.62 -6.15 -4.96
N LEU A 118 6.80 -5.39 -4.23
CA LEU A 118 7.13 -4.84 -2.91
C LEU A 118 7.33 -5.94 -1.87
N SER A 119 6.50 -6.99 -1.89
CA SER A 119 6.66 -8.15 -1.02
C SER A 119 8.00 -8.86 -1.26
N ASN A 120 8.40 -9.04 -2.52
CA ASN A 120 9.70 -9.60 -2.87
C ASN A 120 10.86 -8.68 -2.45
N PHE A 121 10.69 -7.36 -2.53
CA PHE A 121 11.66 -6.41 -1.99
C PHE A 121 11.77 -6.56 -0.47
N ASN A 122 10.64 -6.56 0.25
CA ASN A 122 10.61 -6.68 1.70
C ASN A 122 11.29 -7.95 2.19
N GLN A 123 11.00 -9.10 1.57
CA GLN A 123 11.65 -10.37 1.91
C GLN A 123 13.17 -10.31 1.72
N ARG A 124 13.65 -9.70 0.62
CA ARG A 124 15.10 -9.56 0.38
C ARG A 124 15.76 -8.62 1.40
N SER A 125 15.10 -7.52 1.77
CA SER A 125 15.59 -6.58 2.78
C SER A 125 15.61 -7.21 4.18
N GLN A 126 14.57 -7.99 4.53
CA GLN A 126 14.52 -8.77 5.77
C GLN A 126 15.70 -9.73 5.86
N LEU A 127 15.97 -10.52 4.82
CA LEU A 127 17.12 -11.44 4.81
C LEU A 127 18.47 -10.73 5.02
N ILE A 128 18.62 -9.49 4.55
CA ILE A 128 19.85 -8.72 4.75
C ILE A 128 19.96 -8.24 6.20
N ARG A 129 18.86 -7.68 6.74
CA ARG A 129 18.79 -7.27 8.14
C ARG A 129 19.07 -8.47 9.05
N ASP A 130 18.43 -9.61 8.82
CA ASP A 130 18.57 -10.81 9.64
C ASP A 130 20.00 -11.36 9.58
N VAL A 131 20.70 -11.26 8.43
CA VAL A 131 22.13 -11.61 8.32
C VAL A 131 23.01 -10.65 9.13
N LEU A 132 22.65 -9.37 9.24
CA LEU A 132 23.40 -8.42 10.07
C LEU A 132 23.10 -8.64 11.56
N ASP A 133 21.87 -9.00 11.91
CA ASP A 133 21.44 -9.39 13.27
C ASP A 133 22.24 -10.61 13.75
N GLU A 134 22.26 -11.68 12.94
CA GLU A 134 22.99 -12.92 13.24
C GLU A 134 24.50 -12.67 13.38
N LEU A 135 25.07 -11.76 12.57
CA LEU A 135 26.48 -11.40 12.67
C LEU A 135 26.79 -10.58 13.93
N LEU A 136 25.87 -9.72 14.37
CA LEU A 136 26.00 -8.94 15.60
C LEU A 136 25.84 -9.83 16.85
N ASP A 137 25.00 -10.86 16.78
CA ASP A 137 24.76 -11.79 17.90
C ASP A 137 25.91 -12.79 18.13
N ASN A 138 26.81 -12.99 17.15
CA ASN A 138 27.88 -13.98 17.22
C ASN A 138 29.27 -13.35 17.43
N ASP A 139 29.66 -13.21 18.70
CA ASP A 139 30.97 -12.65 19.10
C ASP A 139 32.17 -13.35 18.46
N ASP A 140 32.10 -14.67 18.25
CA ASP A 140 33.17 -15.45 17.62
C ASP A 140 33.39 -15.02 16.16
N ASP A 141 32.29 -14.77 15.42
CA ASP A 141 32.37 -14.27 14.04
C ASP A 141 32.90 -12.83 14.00
N LEU A 142 32.52 -12.00 14.96
CA LEU A 142 33.06 -10.64 15.10
C LEU A 142 34.57 -10.66 15.37
N GLU A 143 35.07 -11.48 16.30
CA GLU A 143 36.52 -11.62 16.55
C GLU A 143 37.25 -12.13 15.29
N MET A 144 36.65 -13.11 14.59
CA MET A 144 37.23 -13.65 13.35
C MET A 144 37.31 -12.63 12.21
N MET A 145 36.48 -11.58 12.20
CA MET A 145 36.53 -10.51 11.20
C MET A 145 37.69 -9.52 11.40
N TYR A 146 38.33 -9.48 12.57
CA TYR A 146 39.53 -8.67 12.81
C TYR A 146 40.78 -9.33 12.20
N LEU A 147 40.94 -9.21 10.88
CA LEU A 147 42.02 -9.89 10.13
C LEU A 147 43.42 -9.29 10.39
N THR A 148 43.51 -7.98 10.61
CA THR A 148 44.78 -7.27 10.85
C THR A 148 45.40 -7.66 12.19
N SER A 149 44.59 -7.87 13.22
CA SER A 149 45.05 -8.21 14.58
C SER A 149 45.50 -9.67 14.70
N GLN A 150 44.87 -10.58 13.96
CA GLN A 150 45.22 -12.02 13.95
C GLN A 150 46.61 -12.29 13.36
N ILE A 151 47.08 -11.46 12.43
CA ILE A 151 48.37 -11.67 11.73
C ILE A 151 49.55 -10.99 12.44
N ASN A 152 49.30 -9.99 13.30
CA ASN A 152 50.33 -9.31 14.11
C ASN A 152 50.07 -9.44 15.62
N PRO A 153 50.24 -10.63 16.22
CA PRO A 153 50.10 -10.80 17.68
C PRO A 153 51.13 -10.01 18.50
N LYS A 154 52.22 -9.51 17.87
CA LYS A 154 53.29 -8.74 18.53
C LYS A 154 53.01 -7.24 18.68
N ALA A 155 51.98 -6.69 18.03
CA ALA A 155 51.65 -5.26 18.17
C ALA A 155 50.90 -4.95 19.48
N LYS A 156 50.23 -5.95 20.08
CA LYS A 156 49.57 -5.80 21.40
C LYS A 156 50.53 -5.92 22.59
N SER A 157 51.72 -6.48 22.40
CA SER A 157 52.72 -6.65 23.47
C SER A 157 53.64 -5.44 23.68
N SER A 158 53.51 -4.38 22.90
CA SER A 158 54.49 -3.26 22.90
C SER A 158 53.98 -1.96 23.53
N GLU A 159 52.72 -1.88 23.98
CA GLU A 159 52.18 -0.68 24.65
C GLU A 159 51.87 -0.87 26.14
N SER A 160 52.13 -2.05 26.70
CA SER A 160 51.98 -2.27 28.14
C SER A 160 53.20 -2.99 28.72
N GLU A 161 54.39 -2.43 28.48
CA GLU A 161 55.57 -2.73 29.30
C GLU A 161 55.60 -1.78 30.51
N VAL A 162 54.76 -2.10 31.52
CA VAL A 162 55.03 -1.71 32.90
C VAL A 162 55.43 -2.98 33.63
N THR A 163 56.74 -3.10 33.82
CA THR A 163 57.38 -4.00 34.78
C THR A 163 56.65 -4.00 36.12
N VAL A 164 56.25 -5.17 36.64
CA VAL A 164 56.62 -5.67 37.98
C VAL A 164 56.13 -7.13 38.12
N THR A 165 57.11 -8.02 38.27
CA THR A 165 57.15 -9.37 38.86
C THR A 165 55.87 -10.01 39.44
N GLY A 166 55.64 -11.27 39.06
CA GLY A 166 55.15 -12.30 40.00
C GLY A 166 53.81 -12.94 39.67
N GLU A 167 53.86 -14.26 39.49
CA GLU A 167 52.79 -15.25 39.68
C GLU A 167 51.80 -15.51 38.52
N SER A 168 51.67 -16.81 38.22
CA SER A 168 50.70 -17.40 37.29
C SER A 168 49.28 -16.97 37.64
N LYS A 169 48.74 -16.04 36.85
CA LYS A 169 47.30 -15.83 36.74
C LYS A 169 46.86 -16.17 35.32
N SER A 170 45.86 -17.03 35.27
CA SER A 170 45.08 -17.46 34.11
C SER A 170 44.95 -16.39 33.01
N VAL A 171 45.42 -16.74 31.82
CA VAL A 171 45.46 -15.94 30.58
C VAL A 171 44.06 -15.73 29.95
N THR A 172 42.97 -15.95 30.69
CA THR A 172 41.61 -16.05 30.10
C THR A 172 40.77 -14.78 30.21
N GLU A 173 41.16 -13.76 30.99
CA GLU A 173 40.25 -12.63 31.32
C GLU A 173 40.59 -11.28 30.67
N ASN A 174 41.44 -11.21 29.64
CA ASN A 174 41.74 -9.94 28.93
C ASN A 174 41.76 -10.11 27.40
N ARG A 175 40.80 -10.87 26.84
CA ARG A 175 40.60 -11.01 25.39
C ARG A 175 39.26 -10.45 24.89
N GLU A 176 38.56 -9.66 25.70
CA GLU A 176 37.57 -8.68 25.21
C GLU A 176 38.32 -7.61 24.40
N LEU A 177 38.78 -7.96 23.21
CA LEU A 177 39.62 -7.14 22.36
C LEU A 177 38.72 -6.26 21.48
N ASP A 178 38.42 -5.04 21.91
CA ASP A 178 38.00 -3.90 21.07
C ASP A 178 37.12 -4.24 19.84
N THR A 179 36.14 -5.14 19.97
CA THR A 179 35.15 -5.44 18.93
C THR A 179 34.10 -4.33 18.79
N ALA A 180 34.04 -3.43 19.77
CA ALA A 180 33.09 -2.33 19.86
C ALA A 180 33.08 -1.43 18.61
N ASP A 181 34.24 -1.20 17.96
CA ASP A 181 34.30 -0.38 16.75
C ASP A 181 33.60 -1.04 15.56
N LEU A 182 33.77 -2.36 15.38
CA LEU A 182 33.09 -3.13 14.34
C LEU A 182 31.60 -3.29 14.66
N GLU A 183 31.27 -3.56 15.92
CA GLU A 183 29.89 -3.69 16.38
C GLU A 183 29.11 -2.39 16.14
N MET A 184 29.65 -1.24 16.54
CA MET A 184 29.04 0.07 16.31
C MET A 184 28.83 0.36 14.81
N LEU A 185 29.79 -0.05 13.97
CA LEU A 185 29.67 0.09 12.52
C LEU A 185 28.52 -0.79 11.98
N LEU A 186 28.49 -2.06 12.35
CA LEU A 186 27.45 -3.00 11.92
C LEU A 186 26.06 -2.60 12.44
N GLU A 187 25.96 -2.13 13.69
CA GLU A 187 24.71 -1.68 14.30
C GLU A 187 24.12 -0.48 13.55
N ALA A 188 24.95 0.45 13.07
CA ALA A 188 24.49 1.59 12.28
C ALA A 188 23.84 1.13 10.96
N TYR A 189 24.46 0.19 10.25
CA TYR A 189 23.91 -0.36 9.00
C TYR A 189 22.72 -1.29 9.25
N TYR A 190 22.71 -2.05 10.34
CA TYR A 190 21.55 -2.83 10.78
C TYR A 190 20.34 -1.92 10.99
N LYS A 191 20.49 -0.83 11.75
CA LYS A 191 19.42 0.15 11.98
C LYS A 191 18.91 0.76 10.67
N GLN A 192 19.80 1.08 9.74
CA GLN A 192 19.42 1.59 8.42
C GLN A 192 18.63 0.55 7.60
N GLY A 193 19.07 -0.72 7.62
CA GLY A 193 18.38 -1.83 6.97
C GLY A 193 16.99 -2.08 7.58
N ASP A 194 16.89 -2.07 8.91
CA ASP A 194 15.63 -2.26 9.63
C ASP A 194 14.64 -1.11 9.37
N GLU A 195 15.11 0.15 9.31
CA GLU A 195 14.26 1.27 8.90
C GLU A 195 13.68 1.06 7.49
N CYS A 196 14.47 0.51 6.56
CA CYS A 196 13.99 0.19 5.21
C CYS A 196 12.91 -0.91 5.23
N VAL A 197 13.10 -1.96 6.05
CA VAL A 197 12.11 -3.03 6.24
C VAL A 197 10.81 -2.48 6.83
N GLN A 198 10.90 -1.70 7.91
CA GLN A 198 9.71 -1.11 8.55
C GLN A 198 8.90 -0.21 7.60
N LYS A 199 9.58 0.61 6.78
CA LYS A 199 8.93 1.43 5.75
C LYS A 199 8.23 0.57 4.69
N ALA A 200 8.86 -0.52 4.26
CA ALA A 200 8.27 -1.45 3.29
C ALA A 200 7.05 -2.18 3.88
N GLU A 201 7.12 -2.66 5.12
CA GLU A 201 6.01 -3.30 5.83
C GLU A 201 4.81 -2.37 6.01
N THR A 202 5.09 -1.11 6.37
CA THR A 202 4.05 -0.07 6.46
C THR A 202 3.33 0.11 5.12
N LEU A 203 4.09 0.21 4.02
CA LEU A 203 3.52 0.34 2.68
C LEU A 203 2.69 -0.89 2.27
N ILE A 204 3.14 -2.11 2.61
CA ILE A 204 2.36 -3.34 2.38
C ILE A 204 1.03 -3.29 3.13
N ASN A 205 1.03 -2.83 4.38
CA ASN A 205 -0.19 -2.70 5.18
C ASN A 205 -1.13 -1.63 4.62
N ASP A 206 -0.60 -0.51 4.13
CA ASP A 206 -1.40 0.54 3.48
C ASP A 206 -2.08 0.04 2.18
N ILE A 207 -1.37 -0.81 1.41
CA ILE A 207 -1.94 -1.46 0.22
C ILE A 207 -3.09 -2.40 0.61
N LYS A 208 -2.87 -3.27 1.62
CA LYS A 208 -3.91 -4.19 2.12
C LYS A 208 -5.14 -3.44 2.63
N SER A 209 -4.94 -2.38 3.41
CA SER A 209 -6.04 -1.55 3.91
C SER A 209 -6.83 -0.90 2.77
N THR A 210 -6.14 -0.43 1.72
CA THR A 210 -6.82 0.13 0.55
C THR A 210 -7.60 -0.92 -0.22
N GLU A 211 -7.06 -2.13 -0.37
CA GLU A 211 -7.74 -3.25 -1.02
C GLU A 211 -9.05 -3.61 -0.28
N GLU A 212 -9.02 -3.67 1.06
CA GLU A 212 -10.23 -3.87 1.86
C GLU A 212 -11.27 -2.76 1.65
N ILE A 213 -10.84 -1.50 1.64
CA ILE A 213 -11.72 -0.35 1.39
C ILE A 213 -12.36 -0.44 -0.01
N VAL A 214 -11.57 -0.77 -1.02
CA VAL A 214 -12.05 -0.94 -2.40
C VAL A 214 -13.10 -2.05 -2.46
N ASN A 215 -12.86 -3.19 -1.83
CA ASN A 215 -13.81 -4.30 -1.81
C ASN A 215 -15.13 -3.90 -1.15
N ILE A 216 -15.09 -3.18 -0.02
CA ILE A 216 -16.29 -2.63 0.64
C ILE A 216 -17.08 -1.71 -0.31
N ILE A 217 -16.39 -0.86 -1.09
CA ILE A 217 -17.04 0.07 -2.01
C ILE A 217 -17.65 -0.68 -3.21
N LEU A 218 -16.96 -1.68 -3.75
CA LEU A 218 -17.48 -2.51 -4.83
C LEU A 218 -18.74 -3.28 -4.39
N ASP A 219 -18.75 -3.82 -3.18
CA ASP A 219 -19.94 -4.48 -2.62
C ASP A 219 -21.09 -3.50 -2.39
N ALA A 220 -20.80 -2.28 -1.92
CA ALA A 220 -21.80 -1.23 -1.79
C ALA A 220 -22.40 -0.82 -3.16
N ASN A 221 -21.59 -0.78 -4.22
CA ASN A 221 -22.05 -0.52 -5.58
C ASN A 221 -22.92 -1.66 -6.10
N ARG A 222 -22.52 -2.92 -5.88
CA ARG A 222 -23.34 -4.10 -6.23
C ARG A 222 -24.68 -4.08 -5.52
N ASN A 223 -24.68 -3.80 -4.22
CA ASN A 223 -25.91 -3.67 -3.43
C ASN A 223 -26.79 -2.51 -3.92
N SER A 224 -26.19 -1.38 -4.28
CA SER A 224 -26.91 -0.24 -4.85
C SER A 224 -27.56 -0.57 -6.19
N LEU A 225 -26.85 -1.26 -7.08
CA LEU A 225 -27.37 -1.71 -8.38
C LEU A 225 -28.57 -2.65 -8.21
N MET A 226 -28.48 -3.62 -7.30
CA MET A 226 -29.59 -4.52 -6.99
C MET A 226 -30.83 -3.76 -6.49
N VAL A 227 -30.63 -2.75 -5.62
CA VAL A 227 -31.74 -1.90 -5.17
C VAL A 227 -32.35 -1.09 -6.31
N TYR A 228 -31.55 -0.61 -7.26
CA TYR A 228 -32.06 0.08 -8.45
C TYR A 228 -32.85 -0.84 -9.37
N GLU A 229 -32.35 -2.05 -9.61
CA GLU A 229 -33.04 -3.07 -10.38
C GLU A 229 -34.41 -3.39 -9.77
N LEU A 230 -34.47 -3.64 -8.46
CA LEU A 230 -35.74 -3.86 -7.76
C LEU A 230 -36.73 -2.70 -7.92
N LYS A 231 -36.26 -1.44 -7.92
CA LYS A 231 -37.13 -0.28 -8.15
C LYS A 231 -37.69 -0.28 -9.57
N ILE A 232 -36.87 -0.58 -10.58
CA ILE A 232 -37.30 -0.67 -11.98
C ILE A 232 -38.34 -1.79 -12.14
N THR A 233 -38.11 -2.94 -11.52
CA THR A 233 -39.06 -4.06 -11.53
C THR A 233 -40.39 -3.68 -10.89
N ILE A 234 -40.38 -2.96 -9.77
CA ILE A 234 -41.62 -2.46 -9.13
C ILE A 234 -42.37 -1.48 -10.05
N TYR A 235 -41.66 -0.56 -10.72
CA TYR A 235 -42.28 0.35 -11.69
C TYR A 235 -42.87 -0.40 -12.89
N THR A 236 -42.15 -1.42 -13.39
CA THR A 236 -42.61 -2.26 -14.50
C THR A 236 -43.88 -3.02 -14.11
N LEU A 237 -43.92 -3.60 -12.91
CA LEU A 237 -45.11 -4.28 -12.38
C LEU A 237 -46.31 -3.31 -12.26
N GLY A 238 -46.07 -2.08 -11.80
CA GLY A 238 -47.10 -1.04 -11.78
C GLY A 238 -47.63 -0.70 -13.19
N PHE A 239 -46.72 -0.55 -14.17
CA PHE A 239 -47.07 -0.29 -15.56
C PHE A 239 -47.85 -1.46 -16.20
N THR A 240 -47.47 -2.71 -15.90
CA THR A 240 -48.19 -3.90 -16.36
C THR A 240 -49.63 -3.92 -15.85
N VAL A 241 -49.89 -3.55 -14.59
CA VAL A 241 -51.27 -3.47 -14.08
C VAL A 241 -52.04 -2.30 -14.71
N ALA A 242 -51.39 -1.15 -14.91
CA ALA A 242 -52.00 0.02 -15.53
C ALA A 242 -52.47 -0.27 -16.97
N THR A 243 -51.73 -1.11 -17.70
CA THR A 243 -52.02 -1.49 -19.09
C THR A 243 -52.94 -2.69 -19.21
N ALA A 244 -52.90 -3.64 -18.26
CA ALA A 244 -53.75 -4.83 -18.29
C ALA A 244 -55.25 -4.50 -18.22
N LEU A 245 -55.66 -3.56 -17.36
CA LEU A 245 -57.08 -3.20 -17.20
C LEU A 245 -57.68 -2.60 -18.50
N PRO A 246 -57.09 -1.56 -19.13
CA PRO A 246 -57.52 -1.10 -20.44
C PRO A 246 -57.41 -2.16 -21.53
N ALA A 247 -56.43 -3.06 -21.47
CA ALA A 247 -56.28 -4.14 -22.46
C ALA A 247 -57.49 -5.09 -22.44
N PHE A 248 -58.03 -5.46 -21.27
CA PHE A 248 -59.25 -6.28 -21.18
C PHE A 248 -60.48 -5.58 -21.77
N TYR A 249 -60.64 -4.27 -21.56
CA TYR A 249 -61.73 -3.49 -22.13
C TYR A 249 -61.51 -3.15 -23.61
N GLY A 250 -60.27 -3.18 -24.10
CA GLY A 250 -59.91 -3.05 -25.51
C GLY A 250 -60.10 -4.36 -26.30
N MET A 251 -60.37 -5.48 -25.63
CA MET A 251 -60.81 -6.71 -26.28
C MET A 251 -62.27 -6.56 -26.70
N ASN A 252 -62.63 -7.09 -27.87
CA ASN A 252 -63.97 -7.02 -28.46
C ASN A 252 -65.00 -7.91 -27.71
N LEU A 253 -65.23 -7.60 -26.43
CA LEU A 253 -66.20 -8.23 -25.55
C LEU A 253 -67.31 -7.21 -25.29
N LYS A 254 -68.58 -7.59 -25.46
CA LYS A 254 -69.73 -6.71 -25.19
C LYS A 254 -69.67 -6.20 -23.74
N ASN A 255 -69.37 -4.92 -23.56
CA ASN A 255 -69.39 -4.27 -22.26
C ASN A 255 -70.52 -3.22 -22.20
N TYR A 256 -71.34 -3.28 -21.15
CA TYR A 256 -72.43 -2.31 -20.88
C TYR A 256 -71.93 -0.89 -20.51
N ILE A 257 -70.62 -0.63 -20.60
CA ILE A 257 -69.95 0.63 -20.26
C ILE A 257 -69.64 1.48 -21.51
N GLU A 258 -69.73 0.88 -22.71
CA GLU A 258 -69.36 1.52 -23.99
C GLU A 258 -70.26 2.71 -24.38
N GLU A 259 -71.54 2.70 -23.99
CA GLU A 259 -72.50 3.76 -24.34
C GLU A 259 -72.44 5.00 -23.41
N SER A 260 -71.59 4.96 -22.37
CA SER A 260 -71.47 6.05 -21.40
C SER A 260 -70.36 7.05 -21.77
N ASN A 261 -70.69 8.34 -21.83
CA ASN A 261 -69.73 9.44 -22.05
C ASN A 261 -68.57 9.49 -21.02
N TYR A 262 -68.73 8.86 -19.85
CA TYR A 262 -67.71 8.82 -18.79
C TYR A 262 -66.97 7.47 -18.69
N GLY A 263 -67.36 6.45 -19.46
CA GLY A 263 -66.83 5.09 -19.35
C GLY A 263 -65.32 4.99 -19.59
N PHE A 264 -64.83 5.63 -20.66
CA PHE A 264 -63.40 5.68 -20.99
C PHE A 264 -62.56 6.35 -19.88
N GLY A 265 -62.99 7.52 -19.41
CA GLY A 265 -62.31 8.25 -18.33
C GLY A 265 -62.28 7.46 -17.02
N GLY A 266 -63.37 6.74 -16.71
CA GLY A 266 -63.47 5.88 -15.52
C GLY A 266 -62.48 4.72 -15.53
N VAL A 267 -62.35 4.00 -16.66
CA VAL A 267 -61.39 2.88 -16.80
C VAL A 267 -59.95 3.36 -16.67
N VAL A 268 -59.61 4.49 -17.30
CA VAL A 268 -58.26 5.09 -17.22
C VAL A 268 -57.96 5.56 -15.79
N ALA A 269 -58.90 6.23 -15.12
CA ALA A 269 -58.70 6.68 -13.75
C ALA A 269 -58.55 5.48 -12.79
N CYS A 270 -59.40 4.46 -12.93
CA CYS A 270 -59.35 3.25 -12.11
C CYS A 270 -58.05 2.48 -12.31
N SER A 271 -57.58 2.31 -13.56
CA SER A 271 -56.34 1.59 -13.84
C SER A 271 -55.10 2.29 -13.27
N ILE A 272 -55.04 3.63 -13.37
CA ILE A 272 -53.97 4.43 -12.78
C ILE A 272 -54.00 4.33 -11.25
N LEU A 273 -55.18 4.38 -10.62
CA LEU A 273 -55.32 4.26 -9.17
C LEU A 273 -54.89 2.88 -8.66
N CYS A 274 -55.34 1.80 -9.32
CA CYS A 274 -54.96 0.43 -8.98
C CYS A 274 -53.44 0.22 -9.15
N ALA A 275 -52.86 0.71 -10.25
CA ALA A 275 -51.42 0.65 -10.49
C ALA A 275 -50.63 1.43 -9.42
N ALA A 276 -51.08 2.63 -9.06
CA ALA A 276 -50.46 3.44 -8.02
C ALA A 276 -50.53 2.76 -6.65
N ALA A 277 -51.68 2.19 -6.27
CA ALA A 277 -51.85 1.48 -5.00
C ALA A 277 -50.88 0.28 -4.90
N ILE A 278 -50.82 -0.56 -5.93
CA ILE A 278 -49.93 -1.73 -5.96
C ILE A 278 -48.45 -1.29 -5.91
N THR A 279 -48.09 -0.25 -6.66
CA THR A 279 -46.73 0.30 -6.66
C THR A 279 -46.33 0.79 -5.27
N VAL A 280 -47.21 1.55 -4.59
CA VAL A 280 -46.98 2.07 -3.23
C VAL A 280 -46.84 0.94 -2.20
N LEU A 281 -47.67 -0.10 -2.29
CA LEU A 281 -47.58 -1.27 -1.41
C LEU A 281 -46.23 -2.00 -1.58
N ASN A 282 -45.79 -2.22 -2.82
CA ASN A 282 -44.50 -2.85 -3.11
C ASN A 282 -43.32 -2.01 -2.62
N PHE A 283 -43.34 -0.69 -2.81
CA PHE A 283 -42.32 0.21 -2.28
C PHE A 283 -42.29 0.24 -0.74
N SER A 284 -43.45 0.14 -0.10
CA SER A 284 -43.55 0.11 1.36
C SER A 284 -42.94 -1.17 1.94
N ARG A 285 -43.18 -2.31 1.29
CA ARG A 285 -42.53 -3.58 1.65
C ARG A 285 -41.01 -3.53 1.41
N LEU A 286 -40.56 -2.97 0.29
CA LEU A 286 -39.13 -2.81 0.00
C LEU A 286 -38.42 -1.99 1.10
N ARG A 287 -39.03 -0.88 1.54
CA ARG A 287 -38.47 -0.05 2.63
C ARG A 287 -38.41 -0.79 3.97
N SER A 288 -39.37 -1.66 4.26
CA SER A 288 -39.38 -2.46 5.48
C SER A 288 -38.22 -3.47 5.49
N VAL A 289 -38.00 -4.18 4.38
CA VAL A 289 -36.88 -5.14 4.24
C VAL A 289 -35.52 -4.43 4.28
N GLN A 290 -35.38 -3.29 3.60
CA GLN A 290 -34.14 -2.50 3.62
C GLN A 290 -33.75 -2.01 5.02
N LYS A 291 -34.73 -1.65 5.86
CA LYS A 291 -34.47 -1.23 7.24
C LYS A 291 -33.88 -2.36 8.10
N LEU A 292 -34.26 -3.61 7.85
CA LEU A 292 -33.78 -4.77 8.60
C LEU A 292 -32.35 -5.16 8.18
N THR A 293 -32.02 -5.07 6.89
CA THR A 293 -30.68 -5.38 6.38
C THR A 293 -29.64 -4.30 6.74
N MET A 294 -30.06 -3.04 6.92
CA MET A 294 -29.18 -1.96 7.41
C MET A 294 -28.97 -1.98 8.94
N MET A 295 -29.67 -2.88 9.66
CA MET A 295 -29.54 -3.07 11.11
C MET A 295 -28.45 -4.11 11.46
N VAL A 296 -27.56 -4.42 10.51
CA VAL A 296 -26.29 -5.13 10.77
C VAL A 296 -25.32 -4.14 11.45
N PRO A 297 -24.70 -4.48 12.60
CA PRO A 297 -23.79 -3.59 13.31
C PRO A 297 -22.49 -3.46 12.51
N GLY A 298 -22.41 -2.43 11.67
CA GLY A 298 -21.26 -2.23 10.78
C GLY A 298 -21.22 -0.82 10.22
N THR A 299 -21.41 0.20 11.06
CA THR A 299 -20.86 1.53 10.75
C THR A 299 -19.57 1.68 11.55
N PRO A 300 -18.38 1.40 10.96
CA PRO A 300 -17.10 1.52 11.67
C PRO A 300 -16.94 2.92 12.25
N HIS A 301 -17.59 3.93 11.68
CA HIS A 301 -17.48 5.31 12.16
C HIS A 301 -18.10 5.57 13.55
N LYS A 302 -19.11 4.80 13.98
CA LYS A 302 -19.78 5.01 15.27
C LYS A 302 -19.14 4.21 16.40
N GLN A 303 -18.68 2.98 16.13
CA GLN A 303 -17.93 2.16 17.08
C GLN A 303 -16.56 2.80 17.38
N PHE A 304 -15.79 3.21 16.37
CA PHE A 304 -14.49 3.87 16.59
C PHE A 304 -14.59 5.18 17.39
N LYS A 305 -15.71 5.91 17.26
CA LYS A 305 -15.92 7.16 18.01
C LYS A 305 -16.31 6.88 19.46
N ALA A 306 -17.20 5.91 19.69
CA ALA A 306 -17.57 5.48 21.04
C ALA A 306 -16.38 4.88 21.79
N GLU A 307 -15.54 4.10 21.11
CA GLU A 307 -14.35 3.46 21.67
C GLU A 307 -13.22 4.46 21.95
N ARG A 308 -12.99 5.44 21.06
CA ARG A 308 -12.12 6.60 21.34
C ARG A 308 -12.61 7.46 22.50
N ASP A 309 -13.91 7.72 22.58
CA ASP A 309 -14.50 8.55 23.64
C ASP A 309 -14.51 7.82 25.00
N LEU A 310 -14.49 6.47 24.99
CA LEU A 310 -14.29 5.62 26.17
C LEU A 310 -12.81 5.55 26.61
N MET A 311 -11.88 5.44 25.66
CA MET A 311 -10.43 5.43 25.94
C MET A 311 -9.92 6.79 26.42
N THR A 312 -10.50 7.89 25.96
CA THR A 312 -10.12 9.26 26.39
C THR A 312 -10.70 9.66 27.76
N LYS A 313 -11.70 8.95 28.26
CA LYS A 313 -12.30 9.22 29.58
C LYS A 313 -11.66 8.44 30.74
N LYS A 314 -10.70 7.54 30.47
CA LYS A 314 -10.17 6.61 31.47
C LYS A 314 -8.64 6.52 31.51
N ALA A 315 -7.96 7.66 31.67
CA ALA A 315 -6.59 7.71 32.19
C ALA A 315 -6.19 9.15 32.56
N PRO A 316 -5.97 9.48 33.85
CA PRO A 316 -5.21 10.66 34.22
C PRO A 316 -3.72 10.32 34.24
N GLY A 317 -2.93 11.06 33.46
CA GLY A 317 -1.48 11.14 33.61
C GLY A 317 -0.68 10.05 32.90
N GLN A 318 -0.38 10.27 31.61
CA GLN A 318 0.87 9.84 30.98
C GLN A 318 1.03 10.60 29.66
N THR A 319 2.19 11.24 29.48
CA THR A 319 2.56 11.96 28.26
C THR A 319 2.92 10.97 27.15
N LEU A 320 2.11 10.93 26.10
CA LEU A 320 2.36 10.19 24.86
C LEU A 320 3.35 10.96 23.95
N PRO A 321 4.24 10.27 23.22
CA PRO A 321 5.13 10.93 22.27
C PRO A 321 4.33 11.46 21.05
N GLN A 322 4.76 12.59 20.52
CA GLN A 322 4.10 13.29 19.40
C GLN A 322 4.00 12.43 18.13
N PRO A 323 2.84 12.41 17.45
CA PRO A 323 2.72 11.72 16.17
C PRO A 323 3.35 12.58 15.05
N ARG A 324 4.34 12.02 14.36
CA ARG A 324 4.89 12.56 13.10
C ARG A 324 3.84 12.50 11.99
N ASP A 325 3.25 13.67 11.71
CA ASP A 325 2.55 14.21 10.53
C ASP A 325 1.92 13.36 9.39
N HIS A 326 1.85 12.02 9.44
CA HIS A 326 1.14 11.23 8.41
C HIS A 326 -0.38 11.15 8.61
N HIS A 327 -0.92 11.61 9.74
CA HIS A 327 -2.36 11.61 10.03
C HIS A 327 -3.15 12.74 9.36
N ARG A 328 -2.50 13.83 8.90
CA ARG A 328 -3.20 14.93 8.22
C ARG A 328 -3.80 14.49 6.88
N TRP A 329 -3.14 13.57 6.19
CA TRP A 329 -3.62 13.07 4.91
C TRP A 329 -4.89 12.22 5.07
N ARG A 330 -4.92 11.28 6.03
CA ARG A 330 -6.09 10.43 6.35
C ARG A 330 -7.34 11.22 6.77
N PHE A 331 -7.17 12.30 7.55
CA PHE A 331 -8.27 13.18 7.95
C PHE A 331 -8.74 14.10 6.81
N SER A 332 -7.81 14.52 5.93
CA SER A 332 -8.14 15.25 4.72
C SER A 332 -8.85 14.37 3.68
N LEU A 333 -8.49 13.07 3.64
CA LEU A 333 -9.08 12.02 2.81
C LEU A 333 -10.56 11.89 3.12
N TRP A 334 -10.90 11.72 4.40
CA TRP A 334 -12.29 11.56 4.83
C TRP A 334 -13.12 12.84 4.61
N LYS A 335 -12.53 14.02 4.83
CA LYS A 335 -13.15 15.33 4.54
C LYS A 335 -13.27 15.63 3.03
N ARG A 336 -12.44 15.05 2.15
CA ARG A 336 -12.50 15.23 0.69
C ARG A 336 -13.40 14.19 0.02
N LEU A 337 -13.33 12.92 0.43
CA LEU A 337 -14.23 11.85 -0.01
C LEU A 337 -15.68 12.15 0.37
N SER A 338 -15.94 12.68 1.58
CA SER A 338 -17.27 13.18 1.97
C SER A 338 -17.76 14.31 1.05
N ARG A 339 -16.87 15.17 0.54
CA ARG A 339 -17.24 16.28 -0.37
C ARG A 339 -17.37 15.87 -1.83
N HIS A 340 -16.62 14.87 -2.30
CA HIS A 340 -16.68 14.38 -3.69
C HIS A 340 -17.80 13.36 -3.93
N SER A 341 -18.05 12.44 -2.99
CA SER A 341 -19.20 11.51 -3.05
C SER A 341 -20.54 12.27 -2.91
N LEU A 342 -20.63 13.25 -2.00
CA LEU A 342 -21.78 14.16 -1.97
C LEU A 342 -21.83 15.10 -3.19
N GLY A 343 -20.69 15.40 -3.83
CA GLY A 343 -20.60 16.25 -5.02
C GLY A 343 -21.17 15.57 -6.27
N TYR A 344 -20.88 14.29 -6.48
CA TYR A 344 -21.48 13.48 -7.55
C TYR A 344 -22.98 13.22 -7.30
N MET A 345 -23.38 12.96 -6.06
CA MET A 345 -24.81 12.87 -5.69
C MET A 345 -25.55 14.21 -5.82
N ARG A 346 -24.93 15.35 -5.49
CA ARG A 346 -25.49 16.69 -5.72
C ARG A 346 -25.55 17.04 -7.20
N ARG A 347 -24.56 16.69 -8.02
CA ARG A 347 -24.62 16.89 -9.48
C ARG A 347 -25.69 16.04 -10.14
N MET A 348 -25.88 14.78 -9.71
CA MET A 348 -27.00 13.96 -10.17
C MET A 348 -28.37 14.52 -9.73
N TRP A 349 -28.45 15.07 -8.51
CA TRP A 349 -29.68 15.68 -8.00
C TRP A 349 -29.99 17.04 -8.64
N TYR A 350 -28.97 17.83 -9.02
CA TYR A 350 -29.13 19.12 -9.71
C TYR A 350 -29.27 18.99 -11.24
N MET A 351 -28.69 17.96 -11.89
CA MET A 351 -28.93 17.68 -13.32
C MET A 351 -30.39 17.28 -13.60
N LYS A 352 -31.09 16.72 -12.61
CA LYS A 352 -32.52 16.39 -12.74
C LYS A 352 -33.46 17.61 -12.63
N ARG A 353 -32.94 18.80 -12.28
CA ARG A 353 -33.76 20.02 -12.08
C ARG A 353 -33.52 21.14 -13.09
N ARG A 354 -32.63 20.97 -14.08
CA ARG A 354 -32.25 22.06 -15.00
C ARG A 354 -32.06 21.62 -16.45
N ASN A 355 -33.10 21.02 -17.03
CA ASN A 355 -33.33 21.08 -18.47
C ASN A 355 -34.84 21.10 -18.74
N GLY A 356 -35.44 22.27 -18.46
CA GLY A 356 -36.71 22.66 -19.05
C GLY A 356 -36.43 23.33 -20.40
N TYR A 357 -37.26 22.97 -21.39
CA TYR A 357 -37.38 23.53 -22.74
C TYR A 357 -36.28 23.15 -23.75
N ALA A 358 -36.53 22.10 -24.52
CA ALA A 358 -35.90 21.85 -25.81
C ALA A 358 -36.96 22.04 -26.92
N ASP A 359 -36.66 22.96 -27.83
CA ASP A 359 -37.45 23.43 -28.97
C ASP A 359 -38.00 22.27 -29.85
N PRO A 360 -39.30 22.27 -30.22
CA PRO A 360 -39.91 21.24 -31.07
C PRO A 360 -39.15 20.92 -32.36
N LYS A 361 -38.43 21.89 -32.96
CA LYS A 361 -37.71 21.70 -34.23
C LYS A 361 -36.45 20.84 -34.10
N GLN A 362 -35.83 20.77 -32.92
CA GLN A 362 -34.66 19.90 -32.69
C GLN A 362 -35.06 18.43 -32.53
N ARG A 363 -36.26 18.13 -32.04
CA ARG A 363 -36.75 16.74 -31.94
C ARG A 363 -36.96 16.12 -33.31
N ASP A 364 -37.51 16.88 -34.26
CA ASP A 364 -37.78 16.38 -35.62
C ASP A 364 -36.49 16.05 -36.40
N MET A 365 -35.42 16.80 -36.15
CA MET A 365 -34.12 16.56 -36.79
C MET A 365 -33.45 15.29 -36.27
N ILE A 366 -33.61 14.99 -34.98
CA ILE A 366 -33.08 13.78 -34.34
C ILE A 366 -33.93 12.56 -34.74
N TRP A 367 -35.25 12.70 -34.85
CA TRP A 367 -36.14 11.64 -35.35
C TRP A 367 -35.88 11.28 -36.82
N ARG A 368 -35.60 12.26 -37.68
CA ARG A 368 -35.23 12.00 -39.09
C ARG A 368 -33.88 11.30 -39.25
N TRP A 369 -32.96 11.48 -38.31
CA TRP A 369 -31.67 10.79 -38.31
C TRP A 369 -31.80 9.33 -37.82
N LEU A 370 -32.74 9.05 -36.92
CA LEU A 370 -32.95 7.72 -36.31
C LEU A 370 -33.83 6.76 -37.14
N VAL A 371 -34.65 7.25 -38.07
CA VAL A 371 -35.62 6.42 -38.84
C VAL A 371 -35.09 6.00 -40.22
N LYS A 372 -33.92 6.48 -40.65
CA LYS A 372 -33.35 6.08 -41.95
C LYS A 372 -32.37 4.93 -41.75
N GLU A 373 -32.88 3.69 -41.82
CA GLU A 373 -32.01 2.52 -42.00
C GLU A 373 -31.34 2.55 -43.39
N PRO A 374 -30.08 2.08 -43.51
CA PRO A 374 -29.40 1.97 -44.78
C PRO A 374 -29.72 0.61 -45.41
N ASN A 375 -30.45 0.61 -46.53
CA ASN A 375 -30.22 -0.27 -47.67
C ASN A 375 -31.24 0.01 -48.78
N ASP A 376 -30.79 0.63 -49.87
CA ASP A 376 -30.77 -0.04 -51.17
C ASP A 376 -29.98 0.79 -52.20
N LYS A 377 -28.95 0.13 -52.76
CA LYS A 377 -28.13 0.46 -53.94
C LYS A 377 -27.03 1.51 -53.84
#